data_AF-A0AAV0WBN6-F1
#
_entry.id   AF-A0AAV0WBN6-F1
#
_cell.length_a   1.000
_cell.length_b   1.000
_cell.length_c   1.000
_cell.angle_alpha   90.00
_cell.angle_beta   90.00
_cell.angle_gamma   90.00
#
_symmetry.space_group_name_H-M   'P 1'
#
loop_
_entity.id
_entity.type
_entity.pdbx_description
1 polymer ?
#
loop_
_entity_poly.entity_id
_entity_poly.type
_entity_poly.pdbx_seq_one_letter_code
_entity_poly.pdbx_strand_id
1 'polypeptide(L)'
;MNPTEKVHVVVILGRVHGSETPSSYVCQGIIEFLISNHPAVVRLRKKVVFQLIPMMNPDGVTLGNSRTNLLGIDLNRAWHKISQWVHPILYAVHNHLLEIEKHENMELDLVIDMHAHSSLHGVFTYGNAYDDVYRLDGVFSKLNYMPRRP
;
A
#
# COMPACT_ATOMS: atom_id res chain seq x y z
N MET A 1 -10.65 -23.51 8.45
CA MET A 1 -9.31 -23.37 7.85
C MET A 1 -8.45 -24.47 8.44
N ASN A 2 -7.63 -25.14 7.62
CA ASN A 2 -6.67 -26.10 8.15
C ASN A 2 -5.65 -25.34 9.02
N PRO A 3 -5.27 -25.86 10.20
CA PRO A 3 -4.34 -25.17 11.11
C PRO A 3 -2.95 -24.88 10.52
N THR A 4 -2.64 -25.43 9.36
CA THR A 4 -1.35 -25.34 8.66
C THR A 4 -1.34 -24.37 7.47
N GLU A 5 -2.50 -23.82 7.07
CA GLU A 5 -2.60 -22.93 5.91
C GLU A 5 -2.41 -21.48 6.35
N LYS A 6 -1.39 -20.80 5.82
CA LYS A 6 -1.13 -19.39 6.12
C LYS A 6 -2.27 -18.50 5.62
N VAL A 7 -2.49 -17.39 6.33
CA VAL A 7 -3.41 -16.34 5.93
C VAL A 7 -2.70 -15.40 4.97
N HIS A 8 -3.15 -15.38 3.72
CA HIS A 8 -2.64 -14.49 2.69
C HIS A 8 -3.18 -13.07 2.88
N VAL A 9 -2.31 -12.06 2.74
CA VAL A 9 -2.65 -10.66 2.97
C VAL A 9 -2.31 -9.82 1.75
N VAL A 10 -3.28 -9.01 1.32
CA VAL A 10 -3.11 -8.00 0.28
C VAL A 10 -3.42 -6.63 0.87
N VAL A 11 -2.45 -5.72 0.79
CA VAL A 11 -2.59 -4.34 1.27
C VAL A 11 -2.79 -3.40 0.09
N ILE A 12 -3.78 -2.52 0.18
CA ILE A 12 -4.12 -1.56 -0.88
C ILE A 12 -4.09 -0.15 -0.27
N LEU A 13 -3.24 0.70 -0.83
CA LEU A 13 -3.04 2.09 -0.44
C LEU A 13 -3.60 3.00 -1.54
N GLY A 14 -4.21 4.12 -1.15
CA GLY A 14 -4.69 5.14 -2.06
C GLY A 14 -4.40 6.55 -1.56
N ARG A 15 -4.42 7.52 -2.49
CA ARG A 15 -4.31 8.97 -2.22
C ARG A 15 -3.10 9.35 -1.36
N VAL A 16 -1.91 8.85 -1.69
CA VAL A 16 -0.67 9.39 -1.12
C VAL A 16 -0.39 10.81 -1.63
N HIS A 17 -0.78 11.11 -2.87
CA HIS A 17 -0.86 12.46 -3.41
C HIS A 17 -2.30 12.98 -3.36
N GLY A 18 -2.49 14.19 -2.84
CA GLY A 18 -3.82 14.75 -2.54
C GLY A 18 -4.69 14.95 -3.78
N SER A 19 -4.14 15.38 -4.91
CA SER A 19 -4.91 15.66 -6.14
C SER A 19 -5.33 14.43 -6.94
N GLU A 20 -4.83 13.23 -6.60
CA GLU A 20 -5.07 12.02 -7.39
C GLU A 20 -6.42 11.37 -7.06
N THR A 21 -7.51 12.15 -7.21
CA THR A 21 -8.88 11.74 -6.91
C THR A 21 -9.36 10.47 -7.62
N PRO A 22 -8.92 10.11 -8.85
CA PRO A 22 -9.30 8.84 -9.46
C PRO A 22 -8.98 7.62 -8.58
N SER A 23 -7.90 7.68 -7.79
CA SER A 23 -7.52 6.62 -6.83
C SER A 23 -8.65 6.33 -5.83
N SER A 24 -9.39 7.35 -5.39
CA SER A 24 -10.52 7.17 -4.47
C SER A 24 -11.71 6.46 -5.12
N TYR A 25 -12.05 6.79 -6.37
CA TYR A 25 -13.14 6.13 -7.09
C TYR A 25 -12.82 4.67 -7.37
N VAL A 26 -11.57 4.37 -7.76
CA VAL A 26 -11.10 2.99 -7.94
C VAL A 26 -11.13 2.25 -6.60
N CYS A 27 -10.63 2.86 -5.52
CA CYS A 27 -10.66 2.26 -4.19
C CYS A 27 -12.09 1.94 -3.73
N GLN A 28 -13.02 2.87 -3.95
CA GLN A 28 -14.45 2.66 -3.65
C GLN A 28 -15.00 1.45 -4.42
N GLY A 29 -14.76 1.37 -5.74
CA GLY A 29 -15.20 0.23 -6.54
C GLY A 29 -14.57 -1.11 -6.09
N ILE A 30 -13.30 -1.09 -5.68
CA ILE A 30 -12.64 -2.25 -5.07
C ILE A 30 -13.37 -2.66 -3.79
N ILE A 31 -13.65 -1.72 -2.88
CA ILE A 31 -14.37 -2.01 -1.63
C ILE A 31 -15.74 -2.60 -1.92
N GLU A 32 -16.52 -1.97 -2.79
CA GLU A 32 -17.86 -2.42 -3.20
C GLU A 32 -17.81 -3.84 -3.79
N PHE A 33 -16.84 -4.11 -4.67
CA PHE A 33 -16.64 -5.45 -5.21
C PHE A 33 -16.23 -6.45 -4.11
N LEU A 34 -15.31 -6.07 -3.23
CA LEU A 34 -14.80 -6.88 -2.12
C LEU A 34 -15.86 -7.22 -1.08
N ILE A 35 -16.91 -6.41 -0.89
CA ILE A 35 -18.02 -6.72 0.02
C ILE A 35 -19.20 -7.39 -0.67
N SER A 36 -19.20 -7.44 -2.01
CA SER A 36 -20.28 -8.03 -2.78
C SER A 36 -20.41 -9.54 -2.59
N ASN A 37 -21.53 -10.09 -3.08
CA ASN A 37 -21.80 -11.53 -3.17
C ASN A 37 -21.31 -12.16 -4.48
N HIS A 38 -20.45 -11.46 -5.23
CA HIS A 38 -19.94 -12.02 -6.48
C HIS A 38 -19.17 -13.33 -6.20
N PRO A 39 -19.44 -14.44 -6.92
CA PRO A 39 -18.88 -15.75 -6.57
C PRO A 39 -17.35 -15.80 -6.50
N ALA A 40 -16.67 -15.00 -7.34
CA ALA A 40 -15.22 -14.90 -7.32
C ALA A 40 -14.70 -14.33 -5.99
N VAL A 41 -15.32 -13.26 -5.49
CA VAL A 41 -14.84 -12.57 -4.30
C VAL A 41 -15.22 -13.32 -3.02
N VAL A 42 -16.36 -14.01 -3.02
CA VAL A 42 -16.76 -14.90 -1.92
C VAL A 42 -15.74 -16.02 -1.74
N ARG A 43 -15.19 -16.56 -2.83
CA ARG A 43 -14.08 -17.52 -2.77
C ARG A 43 -12.79 -16.87 -2.31
N LEU A 44 -12.51 -15.65 -2.77
CA LEU A 44 -11.28 -14.92 -2.46
C LEU A 44 -11.17 -14.58 -0.96
N ARG A 45 -12.26 -14.06 -0.35
CA ARG A 45 -12.32 -13.73 1.08
C ARG A 45 -12.12 -14.92 2.02
N LYS A 46 -12.28 -16.16 1.53
CA LYS A 46 -12.01 -17.38 2.32
C LYS A 46 -10.51 -17.69 2.44
N LYS A 47 -9.68 -17.06 1.62
CA LYS A 47 -8.24 -17.35 1.51
C LYS A 47 -7.36 -16.13 1.74
N VAL A 48 -7.86 -14.95 1.38
CA VAL A 48 -7.11 -13.70 1.39
C VAL A 48 -7.80 -12.67 2.28
N VAL A 49 -7.01 -12.01 3.13
CA VAL A 49 -7.39 -10.83 3.89
C VAL A 49 -6.96 -9.59 3.13
N PHE A 50 -7.93 -8.76 2.76
CA PHE A 50 -7.68 -7.46 2.13
C PHE A 50 -7.66 -6.37 3.20
N GLN A 51 -6.58 -5.59 3.23
CA GLN A 51 -6.44 -4.43 4.11
C GLN A 51 -6.31 -3.18 3.27
N LEU A 52 -7.23 -2.24 3.45
CA LEU A 52 -7.32 -1.07 2.59
C LEU A 52 -7.12 0.21 3.41
N ILE A 53 -6.23 1.07 2.93
CA ILE A 53 -6.04 2.43 3.43
C ILE A 53 -6.43 3.36 2.28
N PRO A 54 -7.71 3.79 2.22
CA PRO A 54 -8.24 4.53 1.07
C PRO A 54 -7.64 5.92 0.92
N MET A 55 -7.02 6.45 1.99
CA MET A 55 -6.43 7.77 2.01
C MET A 55 -5.17 7.87 2.88
N MET A 56 -4.02 7.96 2.21
CA MET A 56 -2.71 8.11 2.85
C MET A 56 -2.34 9.56 3.17
N ASN A 57 -3.04 10.55 2.61
CA ASN A 57 -2.74 11.97 2.81
C ASN A 57 -4.00 12.83 3.05
N PRO A 58 -4.74 12.60 4.15
CA PRO A 58 -5.96 13.35 4.46
C PRO A 58 -5.71 14.86 4.60
N ASP A 59 -4.56 15.26 5.14
CA ASP A 59 -4.20 16.68 5.31
C ASP A 59 -4.01 17.36 3.96
N GLY A 60 -3.21 16.75 3.06
CA GLY A 60 -2.98 17.28 1.73
C GLY A 60 -4.26 17.36 0.91
N VAL A 61 -5.17 16.40 1.07
CA VAL A 61 -6.51 16.44 0.46
C VAL A 61 -7.31 17.62 0.99
N THR A 62 -7.39 17.80 2.31
CA THR A 62 -8.18 18.86 2.96
C THR A 62 -7.67 20.25 2.55
N LEU A 63 -6.37 20.41 2.38
CA LEU A 63 -5.74 21.67 1.99
C LEU A 63 -5.75 21.93 0.48
N GLY A 64 -6.17 20.97 -0.33
CA GLY A 64 -6.09 21.07 -1.80
C GLY A 64 -4.68 20.95 -2.36
N ASN A 65 -3.74 20.37 -1.60
CA ASN A 65 -2.39 20.12 -2.08
C ASN A 65 -2.39 19.04 -3.16
N SER A 66 -1.63 19.27 -4.24
CA SER A 66 -1.56 18.30 -5.32
C SER A 66 -0.75 17.05 -4.93
N ARG A 67 0.47 17.25 -4.42
CA ARG A 67 1.48 16.18 -4.26
C ARG A 67 1.95 15.98 -2.82
N THR A 68 1.80 16.98 -1.98
CA THR A 68 2.46 17.05 -0.67
C THR A 68 1.48 16.94 0.49
N ASN A 69 1.98 16.55 1.66
CA ASN A 69 1.23 16.64 2.92
C ASN A 69 1.20 18.09 3.46
N LEU A 70 0.68 18.27 4.69
CA LEU A 70 0.64 19.57 5.39
C LEU A 70 2.03 20.25 5.47
N LEU A 71 3.10 19.48 5.63
CA LEU A 71 4.47 20.00 5.78
C LEU A 71 5.17 20.26 4.45
N GLY A 72 4.46 20.14 3.31
CA GLY A 72 5.07 20.32 1.99
C GLY A 72 5.92 19.13 1.54
N ILE A 73 5.75 17.95 2.14
CA ILE A 73 6.56 16.76 1.86
C ILE A 73 5.82 15.80 0.93
N ASP A 74 6.53 15.32 -0.10
CA ASP A 74 6.09 14.21 -0.94
C ASP A 74 6.26 12.89 -0.16
N LEU A 75 5.15 12.36 0.36
CA LEU A 75 5.12 11.12 1.13
C LEU A 75 5.65 9.92 0.32
N ASN A 76 5.42 9.87 -0.99
CA ASN A 76 5.85 8.76 -1.83
C ASN A 76 7.38 8.76 -2.11
N ARG A 77 8.07 9.81 -1.65
CA ARG A 77 9.54 9.94 -1.65
C ARG A 77 10.15 9.86 -0.25
N ALA A 78 9.35 9.68 0.79
CA ALA A 78 9.81 9.71 2.18
C ALA A 78 9.93 8.34 2.86
N TRP A 79 9.54 7.26 2.18
CA TRP A 79 9.64 5.89 2.68
C TRP A 79 11.05 5.52 3.20
N HIS A 80 12.14 6.04 2.64
CA HIS A 80 13.50 5.66 3.06
C HIS A 80 13.96 6.40 4.33
N LYS A 81 13.16 7.35 4.80
CA LYS A 81 13.48 8.25 5.91
C LYS A 81 12.22 8.57 6.72
N ILE A 82 11.50 7.52 7.09
CA ILE A 82 10.27 7.63 7.86
C ILE A 82 10.60 8.20 9.25
N SER A 83 9.75 9.12 9.68
CA SER A 83 9.81 9.73 11.01
C SER A 83 8.41 9.71 11.57
N GLN A 84 8.24 9.22 12.80
CA GLN A 84 6.94 9.19 13.47
C GLN A 84 6.29 10.58 13.61
N TRP A 85 7.11 11.64 13.65
CA TRP A 85 6.65 13.01 13.84
C TRP A 85 6.32 13.71 12.52
N VAL A 86 7.13 13.45 11.47
CA VAL A 86 7.01 14.13 10.17
C VAL A 86 6.11 13.37 9.20
N HIS A 87 6.12 12.03 9.32
CA HIS A 87 5.42 11.10 8.43
C HIS A 87 4.60 10.07 9.23
N PRO A 88 3.69 10.48 10.13
CA PRO A 88 2.99 9.57 11.03
C PRO A 88 2.24 8.46 10.28
N ILE A 89 1.64 8.78 9.13
CA ILE A 89 0.94 7.79 8.30
C ILE A 89 1.90 6.77 7.69
N LEU A 90 3.04 7.21 7.16
CA LEU A 90 4.05 6.27 6.64
C LEU A 90 4.61 5.39 7.76
N TYR A 91 4.81 5.95 8.95
CA TYR A 91 5.27 5.21 10.11
C TYR A 91 4.29 4.11 10.54
N ALA A 92 3.00 4.46 10.67
CA ALA A 92 1.96 3.50 10.99
C ALA A 92 1.86 2.38 9.94
N VAL A 93 1.84 2.73 8.65
CA VAL A 93 1.73 1.73 7.57
C VAL A 93 2.98 0.85 7.49
N HIS A 94 4.17 1.43 7.62
CA HIS A 94 5.41 0.68 7.63
C HIS A 94 5.46 -0.35 8.76
N ASN A 95 5.14 0.06 9.99
CA ASN A 95 5.14 -0.85 11.12
C ASN A 95 4.10 -1.96 10.96
N HIS A 96 2.91 -1.62 10.45
CA HIS A 96 1.85 -2.58 10.18
C HIS A 96 2.28 -3.65 9.15
N LEU A 97 2.98 -3.24 8.07
CA LEU A 97 3.54 -4.18 7.10
C LEU A 97 4.60 -5.10 7.73
N LEU A 98 5.48 -4.55 8.58
CA LEU A 98 6.47 -5.35 9.32
C LEU A 98 5.84 -6.32 10.31
N GLU A 99 4.71 -5.96 10.92
CA GLU A 99 3.96 -6.83 11.82
C GLU A 99 3.38 -8.02 11.06
N ILE A 100 2.81 -7.79 9.87
CA ILE A 100 2.32 -8.86 8.99
C ILE A 100 3.46 -9.80 8.60
N GLU A 101 4.61 -9.25 8.18
CA GLU A 101 5.76 -10.03 7.73
C GLU A 101 6.35 -10.92 8.85
N LYS A 102 6.35 -10.42 10.09
CA LYS A 102 6.86 -11.16 11.26
C LYS A 102 5.87 -12.18 11.81
N HIS A 103 4.60 -12.11 11.40
CA HIS A 103 3.56 -12.96 11.95
C HIS A 103 3.63 -14.36 11.35
N GLU A 104 3.84 -15.38 12.18
CA GLU A 104 4.13 -16.76 11.75
C GLU A 104 3.05 -17.36 10.82
N ASN A 105 1.79 -16.97 11.02
CA ASN A 105 0.63 -17.49 10.29
C ASN A 105 0.13 -16.56 9.17
N MET A 106 0.85 -15.48 8.85
CA MET A 106 0.44 -14.54 7.78
C MET A 106 1.52 -14.47 6.69
N GLU A 107 1.08 -14.18 5.48
CA GLU A 107 1.96 -13.95 4.33
C GLU A 107 1.51 -12.70 3.58
N LEU A 108 2.41 -11.72 3.47
CA LEU A 108 2.16 -10.50 2.70
C LEU A 108 2.44 -10.79 1.22
N ASP A 109 1.40 -11.06 0.46
CA ASP A 109 1.53 -11.40 -0.97
C ASP A 109 1.74 -10.17 -1.84
N LEU A 110 1.04 -9.07 -1.53
CA LEU A 110 1.00 -7.90 -2.38
C LEU A 110 0.73 -6.62 -1.60
N VAL A 111 1.45 -5.56 -1.98
CA VAL A 111 1.13 -4.17 -1.62
C VAL A 111 0.86 -3.40 -2.92
N ILE A 112 -0.34 -2.84 -3.03
CA ILE A 112 -0.77 -2.03 -4.16
C ILE A 112 -0.83 -0.58 -3.71
N ASP A 113 -0.16 0.32 -4.42
CA ASP A 113 -0.23 1.76 -4.22
C ASP A 113 -0.90 2.41 -5.44
N MET A 114 -2.13 2.88 -5.27
CA MET A 114 -2.96 3.41 -6.36
C MET A 114 -2.72 4.91 -6.57
N HIS A 115 -2.22 5.25 -7.75
CA HIS A 115 -1.95 6.63 -8.19
C HIS A 115 -2.83 7.01 -9.39
N ALA A 116 -2.86 8.30 -9.70
CA ALA A 116 -3.36 8.82 -10.96
C ALA A 116 -2.26 9.53 -11.75
N HIS A 117 -2.24 9.34 -13.07
CA HIS A 117 -1.26 9.99 -13.95
C HIS A 117 -1.93 11.09 -14.75
N SER A 118 -1.31 12.26 -14.83
CA SER A 118 -1.89 13.43 -15.50
C SER A 118 -1.70 13.45 -17.01
N SER A 119 -0.72 12.72 -17.55
CA SER A 119 -0.35 12.80 -18.97
C SER A 119 -0.50 11.50 -19.77
N LEU A 120 -0.67 10.35 -19.12
CA LEU A 120 -0.80 9.07 -19.80
C LEU A 120 -2.25 8.61 -19.70
N HIS A 121 -2.79 8.15 -20.83
CA HIS A 121 -4.14 7.62 -20.90
C HIS A 121 -4.14 6.10 -20.64
N GLY A 122 -5.23 5.61 -20.06
CA GLY A 122 -5.40 4.19 -19.75
C GLY A 122 -4.96 3.81 -18.33
N VAL A 123 -4.86 2.51 -18.08
CA VAL A 123 -4.47 1.93 -16.80
C VAL A 123 -3.19 1.15 -17.01
N PHE A 124 -2.19 1.42 -16.16
CA PHE A 124 -0.90 0.75 -16.20
C PHE A 124 -0.40 0.52 -14.78
N THR A 125 0.49 -0.46 -14.65
CA THR A 125 1.07 -0.85 -13.37
C THR A 125 2.58 -0.75 -13.48
N TYR A 126 3.20 -0.07 -12.52
CA TYR A 126 4.63 -0.16 -12.30
C TYR A 126 4.89 -1.24 -11.26
N GLY A 127 5.53 -2.31 -11.67
CA GLY A 127 6.01 -3.36 -10.79
C GLY A 127 7.52 -3.24 -10.59
N ASN A 128 8.02 -3.90 -9.56
CA ASN A 128 9.45 -4.05 -9.39
C ASN A 128 9.89 -5.24 -10.25
N ALA A 129 10.61 -4.96 -11.34
CA ALA A 129 11.27 -6.00 -12.14
C ALA A 129 12.58 -6.38 -11.44
N TYR A 130 12.70 -7.63 -11.00
CA TYR A 130 13.95 -8.16 -10.45
C TYR A 130 14.50 -9.24 -11.36
N ASP A 131 15.78 -9.11 -11.75
CA ASP A 131 16.54 -10.15 -12.43
C ASP A 131 17.13 -11.19 -11.46
N ASP A 132 17.09 -10.93 -10.14
CA ASP A 132 17.57 -11.82 -9.08
C ASP A 132 16.43 -12.22 -8.11
N VAL A 133 16.22 -13.53 -7.99
CA VAL A 133 15.15 -14.19 -7.20
C VAL A 133 15.23 -13.90 -5.69
N TYR A 134 16.34 -13.31 -5.21
CA TYR A 134 16.58 -13.05 -3.79
C TYR A 134 16.43 -11.59 -3.35
N ARG A 135 15.94 -10.71 -4.22
CA ARG A 135 15.53 -9.36 -3.80
C ARG A 135 14.02 -9.26 -3.71
N LEU A 136 13.49 -9.64 -2.55
CA LEU A 136 12.22 -9.16 -1.98
C LEU A 136 12.20 -7.63 -1.75
N ASP A 137 13.09 -6.88 -2.41
CA ASP A 137 13.32 -5.46 -2.20
C ASP A 137 12.37 -4.57 -3.02
N GLY A 138 11.25 -5.10 -3.52
CA GLY A 138 10.35 -4.38 -4.44
C GLY A 138 9.64 -3.20 -3.82
N VAL A 139 8.64 -3.58 -3.03
CA VAL A 139 7.94 -2.66 -2.14
C VAL A 139 8.93 -2.06 -1.12
N PHE A 140 10.03 -2.76 -0.84
CA PHE A 140 11.05 -2.41 0.15
C PHE A 140 12.25 -1.58 -0.38
N SER A 141 12.39 -1.33 -1.68
CA SER A 141 13.51 -0.54 -2.26
C SER A 141 13.44 0.92 -1.82
N LYS A 142 12.23 1.36 -1.51
CA LYS A 142 11.96 2.65 -0.91
C LYS A 142 12.15 2.68 0.61
N LEU A 143 12.33 1.55 1.29
CA LEU A 143 12.43 1.43 2.76
C LEU A 143 13.84 1.06 3.25
N ASN A 144 14.73 0.58 2.37
CA ASN A 144 16.07 0.14 2.74
C ASN A 144 17.11 1.27 2.74
N TYR A 145 17.12 2.07 3.81
CA TYR A 145 18.32 2.76 4.27
C TYR A 145 18.47 2.55 5.78
N MET A 146 18.88 1.35 6.22
CA MET A 146 19.66 1.21 7.47
C MET A 146 20.56 -0.03 7.47
N PRO A 147 21.73 0.07 8.11
CA PRO A 147 22.76 -0.96 8.09
C PRO A 147 22.34 -2.13 8.98
N ARG A 148 22.59 -3.35 8.49
CA ARG A 148 22.57 -4.55 9.33
C ARG A 148 23.57 -4.32 10.47
N ARG A 149 23.09 -4.20 11.71
CA ARG A 149 23.96 -4.33 12.90
C ARG A 149 24.45 -5.79 12.97
N PRO A 150 25.67 -6.00 13.49
CA PRO A 150 26.50 -7.17 13.21
C PRO A 150 25.86 -8.50 13.59
#